data_AF-A0A4Q3U0T9-F1
#
_entry.id   AF-A0A4Q3U0T9-F1
#
_cell.length_a   1.000
_cell.length_b   1.000
_cell.length_c   1.000
_cell.angle_alpha   90.00
_cell.angle_beta   90.00
_cell.angle_gamma   90.00
#
_symmetry.space_group_name_H-M   'P 1'
#
loop_
_entity.id
_entity.type
_entity.pdbx_description
1 polymer ?
#
loop_
_entity_poly.entity_id
_entity_poly.type
_entity_poly.pdbx_seq_one_letter_code
_entity_poly.pdbx_strand_id
1 'polypeptide(L)'
;MSDDQSARLGLPYLAAGQMQKHVTLNEALTRLDTLVQTVVASRAIEPPSSPPDGVLHIVPDDAGGEGWGAFSAGDLVRAEAGGWLRVETPQGLLVWIVDEAAFMIREAEDWTPLGARLGAVGPLERLGVGGTADANNPFVAKLNKALWTALDTASGGDGDLRLTLNKEGPADVLSLLFQSGYGGRAELGLIGDDDLSLKVSTDGGAWRTAFEVDRTTGRVWFSQGAGRRETTIFSSDGSWTPPDWARSVEVVAVA
;
A
#
# COMPACT_ATOMS: atom_id res chain seq x y z
N MET A 1 2.31 -43.52 3.34
CA MET A 1 3.48 -43.27 2.49
C MET A 1 3.34 -44.05 1.20
N SER A 2 3.48 -43.40 0.06
CA SER A 2 3.68 -44.12 -1.21
C SER A 2 5.11 -44.63 -1.23
N ASP A 3 5.30 -45.92 -1.50
CA ASP A 3 6.66 -46.51 -1.62
C ASP A 3 7.37 -46.08 -2.91
N ASP A 4 6.63 -45.43 -3.82
CA ASP A 4 7.08 -45.12 -5.18
C ASP A 4 7.41 -43.64 -5.38
N GLN A 5 6.92 -42.72 -4.53
CA GLN A 5 7.11 -41.29 -4.72
C GLN A 5 6.98 -40.43 -3.45
N SER A 6 7.56 -39.24 -3.48
CA SER A 6 7.44 -38.22 -2.42
C SER A 6 6.02 -37.69 -2.28
N ALA A 7 5.64 -37.32 -1.06
CA ALA A 7 4.25 -37.01 -0.73
C ALA A 7 3.73 -35.72 -1.37
N ARG A 8 4.59 -34.71 -1.60
CA ARG A 8 4.14 -33.37 -2.04
C ARG A 8 4.35 -33.11 -3.53
N LEU A 9 5.55 -33.37 -4.03
CA LEU A 9 5.96 -33.10 -5.41
C LEU A 9 5.91 -34.35 -6.30
N GLY A 10 5.65 -35.54 -5.73
CA GLY A 10 5.61 -36.79 -6.50
C GLY A 10 6.97 -37.16 -7.10
N LEU A 11 8.06 -36.84 -6.41
CA LEU A 11 9.41 -37.21 -6.86
C LEU A 11 9.55 -38.74 -6.78
N PRO A 12 9.91 -39.43 -7.88
CA PRO A 12 9.97 -40.88 -7.90
C PRO A 12 11.09 -41.39 -6.99
N TYR A 13 10.74 -42.32 -6.11
CA TYR A 13 11.71 -43.02 -5.27
C TYR A 13 12.40 -44.14 -6.05
N LEU A 14 13.65 -44.38 -5.70
CA LEU A 14 14.41 -45.50 -6.22
C LEU A 14 13.93 -46.80 -5.56
N ALA A 15 13.58 -47.80 -6.37
CA ALA A 15 13.19 -49.11 -5.89
C ALA A 15 14.33 -49.82 -5.13
N ALA A 16 13.97 -50.70 -4.21
CA ALA A 16 14.92 -51.47 -3.42
C ALA A 16 15.86 -52.30 -4.31
N GLY A 17 17.15 -52.29 -3.98
CA GLY A 17 18.19 -52.95 -4.77
C GLY A 17 19.46 -53.21 -3.97
N GLN A 18 20.44 -53.87 -4.60
CA GLN A 18 21.71 -54.25 -3.98
C GLN A 18 22.49 -53.00 -3.50
N MET A 19 23.15 -53.10 -2.34
CA MET A 19 23.89 -52.03 -1.65
C MET A 19 23.06 -50.89 -1.04
N GLN A 20 21.74 -51.03 -0.90
CA GLN A 20 20.87 -50.10 -0.14
C GLN A 20 20.95 -48.60 -0.54
N LYS A 21 21.45 -48.28 -1.73
CA LYS A 21 21.57 -46.88 -2.22
C LYS A 21 20.23 -46.12 -2.24
N HIS A 22 19.13 -46.85 -2.39
CA HIS A 22 17.78 -46.30 -2.37
C HIS A 22 17.46 -45.61 -1.04
N VAL A 23 17.99 -46.08 0.09
CA VAL A 23 17.70 -45.47 1.41
C VAL A 23 18.18 -44.03 1.44
N THR A 24 19.47 -43.81 1.20
CA THR A 24 20.08 -42.48 1.24
C THR A 24 19.53 -41.55 0.17
N LEU A 25 19.29 -42.07 -1.05
CA LEU A 25 18.73 -41.25 -2.13
C LEU A 25 17.27 -40.86 -1.86
N ASN A 26 16.44 -41.80 -1.42
CA ASN A 26 15.03 -41.51 -1.15
C ASN A 26 14.90 -40.55 0.02
N GLU A 27 15.71 -40.69 1.08
CA GLU A 27 15.76 -39.72 2.18
C GLU A 27 16.15 -38.31 1.69
N ALA A 28 17.12 -38.21 0.77
CA ALA A 28 17.48 -36.94 0.15
C ALA A 28 16.33 -36.36 -0.71
N LEU A 29 15.59 -37.20 -1.45
CA LEU A 29 14.42 -36.78 -2.22
C LEU A 29 13.27 -36.34 -1.31
N THR A 30 13.03 -37.04 -0.20
CA THR A 30 12.07 -36.67 0.86
C THR A 30 12.40 -35.31 1.47
N ARG A 31 13.69 -35.04 1.73
CA ARG A 31 14.16 -33.74 2.20
C ARG A 31 14.00 -32.65 1.15
N LEU A 32 14.31 -32.94 -0.12
CA LEU A 32 14.17 -31.99 -1.23
C LEU A 32 12.69 -31.63 -1.47
N ASP A 33 11.80 -32.63 -1.42
CA ASP A 33 10.35 -32.50 -1.50
C ASP A 33 9.80 -31.52 -0.45
N THR A 34 10.45 -31.43 0.71
CA THR A 34 10.09 -30.52 1.79
C THR A 34 10.60 -29.09 1.56
N LEU A 35 11.84 -28.94 1.09
CA LEU A 35 12.53 -27.64 1.01
C LEU A 35 12.27 -26.87 -0.30
N VAL A 36 11.95 -27.54 -1.40
CA VAL A 36 11.74 -26.88 -2.70
C VAL A 36 10.36 -26.23 -2.73
N GLN A 37 10.26 -24.91 -2.85
CA GLN A 37 8.97 -24.19 -2.83
C GLN A 37 8.16 -24.56 -1.57
N THR A 38 8.77 -24.46 -0.38
CA THR A 38 8.16 -24.89 0.87
C THR A 38 6.81 -24.22 1.12
N VAL A 39 5.76 -25.05 1.25
CA VAL A 39 4.40 -24.62 1.55
C VAL A 39 4.01 -25.20 2.91
N VAL A 40 3.77 -24.32 3.87
CA VAL A 40 3.31 -24.62 5.21
C VAL A 40 1.80 -24.45 5.25
N ALA A 41 1.08 -25.43 5.78
CA ALA A 41 -0.36 -25.35 5.86
C ALA A 41 -0.80 -24.30 6.88
N SER A 42 -0.17 -24.29 8.06
CA SER A 42 -0.57 -23.44 9.18
C SER A 42 0.51 -23.40 10.27
N ARG A 43 0.39 -22.42 11.18
CA ARG A 43 0.99 -22.39 12.52
C ARG A 43 -0.06 -22.35 13.65
N ALA A 44 -1.12 -23.14 13.50
CA ALA A 44 -2.19 -23.30 14.50
C ALA A 44 -1.64 -23.64 15.90
N ILE A 45 -2.50 -23.61 16.94
CA ILE A 45 -2.19 -23.93 18.35
C ILE A 45 -2.43 -25.41 18.74
N GLU A 46 -3.11 -26.19 17.90
CA GLU A 46 -3.10 -27.65 18.02
C GLU A 46 -2.83 -28.30 16.64
N PRO A 47 -2.14 -29.46 16.59
CA PRO A 47 -1.94 -30.16 15.33
C PRO A 47 -3.27 -30.73 14.83
N PRO A 48 -3.47 -30.84 13.50
CA PRO A 48 -4.64 -31.52 12.96
C PRO A 48 -4.66 -32.99 13.41
N SER A 49 -5.84 -33.51 13.74
CA SER A 49 -6.02 -34.89 14.23
C SER A 49 -5.70 -35.98 13.20
N SER A 50 -5.72 -35.62 11.91
CA SER A 50 -5.36 -36.50 10.80
C SER A 50 -4.60 -35.71 9.74
N PRO A 51 -3.32 -35.38 9.98
CA PRO A 51 -2.52 -34.62 9.02
C PRO A 51 -2.34 -35.44 7.74
N PRO A 52 -2.52 -34.84 6.54
CA PRO A 52 -2.10 -35.47 5.30
C PRO A 52 -0.60 -35.75 5.31
N ASP A 53 -0.18 -36.87 4.70
CA ASP A 53 1.23 -37.22 4.58
C ASP A 53 1.98 -36.10 3.86
N GLY A 54 3.08 -35.63 4.44
CA GLY A 54 3.88 -34.53 3.94
C GLY A 54 3.34 -33.12 4.14
N VAL A 55 2.24 -32.94 4.88
CA VAL A 55 1.83 -31.59 5.29
C VAL A 55 2.90 -30.99 6.21
N LEU A 56 3.17 -29.69 6.02
CA LEU A 56 4.13 -28.95 6.82
C LEU A 56 3.41 -27.99 7.75
N HIS A 57 3.90 -27.90 8.99
CA HIS A 57 3.46 -26.94 9.99
C HIS A 57 4.67 -26.24 10.60
N ILE A 58 4.48 -25.00 11.04
CA ILE A 58 5.42 -24.33 11.94
C ILE A 58 4.81 -24.39 13.34
N VAL A 59 5.58 -24.86 14.30
CA VAL A 59 5.15 -24.91 15.71
C VAL A 59 5.07 -23.47 16.24
N PRO A 60 3.91 -22.99 16.74
CA PRO A 60 3.80 -21.62 17.26
C PRO A 60 4.41 -21.51 18.67
N ASP A 61 4.52 -20.28 19.17
CA ASP A 61 4.99 -20.03 20.54
C ASP A 61 4.06 -20.64 21.61
N ASP A 62 2.75 -20.56 21.39
CA ASP A 62 1.72 -21.07 22.31
C ASP A 62 1.31 -22.52 21.99
N ALA A 63 2.24 -23.32 21.47
CA ALA A 63 2.00 -24.69 21.03
C ALA A 63 1.31 -25.57 22.10
N GLY A 64 0.14 -26.12 21.76
CA GLY A 64 -0.64 -27.05 22.59
C GLY A 64 -0.98 -28.36 21.87
N GLY A 65 -1.65 -29.26 22.59
CA GLY A 65 -2.14 -30.53 22.03
C GLY A 65 -1.11 -31.66 21.91
N GLU A 66 -1.61 -32.86 21.60
CA GLU A 66 -0.79 -34.06 21.43
C GLU A 66 -0.10 -34.04 20.07
N GLY A 67 1.23 -34.03 20.04
CA GLY A 67 2.04 -34.05 18.81
C GLY A 67 3.13 -32.99 18.76
N TRP A 68 2.99 -31.86 19.46
CA TRP A 68 4.01 -30.80 19.45
C TRP A 68 5.00 -30.84 20.59
N GLY A 69 4.74 -31.58 21.66
CA GLY A 69 5.60 -31.60 22.86
C GLY A 69 7.04 -32.06 22.63
N ALA A 70 7.38 -32.59 21.44
CA ALA A 70 8.75 -32.96 21.05
C ALA A 70 9.51 -31.84 20.30
N PHE A 71 8.87 -30.70 20.02
CA PHE A 71 9.41 -29.62 19.18
C PHE A 71 9.41 -28.29 19.94
N SER A 72 10.27 -27.38 19.50
CA SER A 72 10.32 -26.02 20.01
C SER A 72 9.53 -25.08 19.10
N ALA A 73 9.09 -23.94 19.64
CA ALA A 73 8.49 -22.88 18.84
C ALA A 73 9.40 -22.50 17.66
N GLY A 74 8.80 -22.23 16.50
CA GLY A 74 9.51 -21.94 15.25
C GLY A 74 10.02 -23.18 14.50
N ASP A 75 9.95 -24.39 15.05
CA ASP A 75 10.32 -25.60 14.32
C ASP A 75 9.39 -25.86 13.15
N LEU A 76 9.98 -26.13 11.98
CA LEU A 76 9.26 -26.65 10.83
C LEU A 76 9.13 -28.16 11.01
N VAL A 77 7.89 -28.65 11.02
CA VAL A 77 7.58 -30.07 11.17
C VAL A 77 6.81 -30.58 9.97
N ARG A 78 7.08 -31.82 9.60
CA ARG A 78 6.40 -32.55 8.53
C ARG A 78 5.64 -33.72 9.12
N ALA A 79 4.39 -33.89 8.72
CA ALA A 79 3.67 -35.12 9.04
C ALA A 79 4.20 -36.27 8.19
N GLU A 80 4.67 -37.33 8.84
CA GLU A 80 5.09 -38.57 8.17
C GLU A 80 4.70 -39.77 9.03
N ALA A 81 4.17 -40.81 8.40
CA ALA A 81 3.86 -42.11 9.03
C ALA A 81 3.03 -42.02 10.33
N GLY A 82 2.11 -41.06 10.42
CA GLY A 82 1.24 -40.87 11.59
C GLY A 82 1.89 -40.11 12.76
N GLY A 83 3.11 -39.60 12.57
CA GLY A 83 3.79 -38.72 13.51
C GLY A 83 4.26 -37.43 12.84
N TRP A 84 5.03 -36.66 13.59
CA TRP A 84 5.67 -35.44 13.13
C TRP A 84 7.18 -35.64 13.14
N LEU A 85 7.86 -35.13 12.10
CA LEU A 85 9.31 -35.11 12.00
C LEU A 85 9.78 -33.66 11.87
N ARG A 86 10.83 -33.31 12.61
CA ARG A 86 11.48 -32.00 12.50
C ARG A 86 12.23 -31.92 11.17
N VAL A 87 12.08 -30.80 10.49
CA VAL A 87 12.78 -30.47 9.26
C VAL A 87 13.85 -29.43 9.58
N GLU A 88 15.09 -29.69 9.19
CA GLU A 88 16.15 -28.68 9.29
C GLU A 88 15.88 -27.50 8.34
N THR A 89 15.87 -26.30 8.90
CA THR A 89 15.57 -25.06 8.18
C THR A 89 16.81 -24.17 8.11
N PRO A 90 17.47 -24.05 6.94
CA PRO A 90 18.61 -23.15 6.80
C PRO A 90 18.16 -21.69 6.95
N GLN A 91 19.05 -20.84 7.46
CA GLN A 91 18.82 -19.40 7.48
C GLN A 91 18.54 -18.87 6.07
N GLY A 92 17.54 -18.00 5.93
CA GLY A 92 17.08 -17.45 4.65
C GLY A 92 16.07 -18.31 3.90
N LEU A 93 15.65 -19.46 4.45
CA LEU A 93 14.57 -20.25 3.87
C LEU A 93 13.28 -19.42 3.78
N LEU A 94 12.68 -19.38 2.59
CA LEU A 94 11.38 -18.77 2.34
C LEU A 94 10.29 -19.84 2.40
N VAL A 95 9.20 -19.52 3.09
CA VAL A 95 8.02 -20.39 3.19
C VAL A 95 6.76 -19.60 2.90
N TRP A 96 5.81 -20.23 2.21
CA TRP A 96 4.44 -19.73 2.07
C TRP A 96 3.54 -20.40 3.10
N ILE A 97 2.87 -19.62 3.95
CA ILE A 97 1.88 -20.15 4.89
C ILE A 97 0.48 -19.95 4.30
N VAL A 98 -0.24 -21.05 4.07
CA VAL A 98 -1.51 -21.07 3.32
C VAL A 98 -2.64 -20.39 4.07
N ASP A 99 -2.82 -20.67 5.36
CA ASP A 99 -3.92 -20.11 6.16
C ASP A 99 -3.80 -18.59 6.38
N GLU A 100 -2.58 -18.06 6.39
CA GLU A 100 -2.29 -16.64 6.54
C GLU A 100 -2.14 -15.88 5.22
N ALA A 101 -2.02 -16.61 4.12
CA ALA A 101 -1.69 -16.04 2.81
C ALA A 101 -0.45 -15.12 2.84
N ALA A 102 0.63 -15.58 3.49
CA ALA A 102 1.83 -14.79 3.73
C ALA A 102 3.14 -15.55 3.45
N PHE A 103 4.16 -14.80 2.99
CA PHE A 103 5.54 -15.27 2.92
C PHE A 103 6.30 -14.94 4.18
N MET A 104 7.01 -15.93 4.73
CA MET A 104 7.92 -15.80 5.87
C MET A 104 9.35 -16.16 5.46
N ILE A 105 10.33 -15.56 6.12
CA ILE A 105 11.76 -15.87 5.99
C ILE A 105 12.32 -16.37 7.32
N ARG A 106 13.13 -17.44 7.28
CA ARG A 106 13.83 -18.00 8.45
C ARG A 106 15.00 -17.11 8.84
N GLU A 107 15.01 -16.62 10.07
CA GLU A 107 16.09 -15.80 10.64
C GLU A 107 16.47 -16.32 12.02
N ALA A 108 17.67 -16.92 12.13
CA ALA A 108 18.05 -17.69 13.31
C ALA A 108 16.97 -18.74 13.66
N GLU A 109 16.32 -18.61 14.81
CA GLU A 109 15.24 -19.51 15.27
C GLU A 109 13.84 -18.99 14.91
N ASP A 110 13.73 -17.75 14.44
CA ASP A 110 12.46 -17.05 14.22
C ASP A 110 11.99 -17.07 12.75
N TRP A 111 10.69 -16.86 12.56
CA TRP A 111 10.06 -16.61 11.26
C TRP A 111 9.58 -15.16 11.17
N THR A 112 10.18 -14.40 10.25
CA THR A 112 9.80 -12.99 10.03
C THR A 112 8.99 -12.85 8.74
N PRO A 113 7.91 -12.04 8.69
CA PRO A 113 7.25 -11.72 7.43
C PRO A 113 8.23 -11.13 6.41
N LEU A 114 8.23 -11.65 5.18
CA LEU A 114 9.14 -11.18 4.13
C LEU A 114 9.02 -9.65 3.93
N GLY A 115 7.81 -9.11 4.00
CA GLY A 115 7.55 -7.67 3.92
C GLY A 115 8.27 -6.83 4.99
N ALA A 116 8.45 -7.36 6.20
CA ALA A 116 9.19 -6.67 7.27
C ALA A 116 10.71 -6.61 7.01
N ARG A 117 11.21 -7.44 6.09
CA ARG A 117 12.62 -7.45 5.64
C ARG A 117 12.83 -6.79 4.30
N LEU A 118 11.77 -6.65 3.51
CA LEU A 118 11.84 -5.82 2.32
C LEU A 118 12.16 -4.37 2.66
N GLY A 119 11.92 -3.90 3.91
CA GLY A 119 12.56 -2.75 4.59
C GLY A 119 12.38 -1.37 3.93
N ALA A 120 12.72 -1.29 2.65
CA ALA A 120 12.41 -0.25 1.69
C ALA A 120 12.00 -0.90 0.37
N VAL A 121 10.76 -0.68 -0.08
CA VAL A 121 10.40 -0.96 -1.47
C VAL A 121 10.95 0.20 -2.31
N GLY A 122 12.04 -0.04 -3.06
CA GLY A 122 12.62 0.99 -3.92
C GLY A 122 13.76 0.49 -4.82
N PRO A 123 14.14 1.28 -5.85
CA PRO A 123 13.39 2.38 -6.46
C PRO A 123 12.18 1.82 -7.24
N LEU A 124 10.98 2.34 -6.95
CA LEU A 124 9.81 2.04 -7.76
C LEU A 124 9.71 3.06 -8.88
N GLU A 125 9.84 2.63 -10.13
CA GLU A 125 9.51 3.48 -11.27
C GLU A 125 8.01 3.77 -11.35
N ARG A 126 7.17 2.85 -10.86
CA ARG A 126 5.71 2.95 -10.91
C ARG A 126 5.03 2.30 -9.70
N LEU A 127 3.98 2.93 -9.19
CA LEU A 127 3.14 2.44 -8.10
C LEU A 127 1.67 2.77 -8.35
N GLY A 128 0.85 1.73 -8.48
CA GLY A 128 -0.59 1.84 -8.68
C GLY A 128 -1.39 1.24 -7.52
N VAL A 129 -2.33 2.01 -6.95
CA VAL A 129 -3.28 1.54 -5.92
C VAL A 129 -4.67 1.54 -6.52
N GLY A 130 -5.24 0.35 -6.80
CA GLY A 130 -6.57 0.22 -7.44
C GLY A 130 -6.63 0.67 -8.91
N GLY A 131 -5.50 1.09 -9.49
CA GLY A 131 -5.35 1.52 -10.88
C GLY A 131 -3.97 1.13 -11.43
N THR A 132 -3.81 1.19 -12.76
CA THR A 132 -2.54 0.87 -13.43
C THR A 132 -1.70 2.13 -13.59
N ALA A 133 -0.51 2.16 -13.00
CA ALA A 133 0.44 3.26 -13.18
C ALA A 133 1.11 3.18 -14.56
N ASP A 134 1.37 4.34 -15.16
CA ASP A 134 1.98 4.44 -16.48
C ASP A 134 3.13 5.47 -16.51
N ALA A 135 3.69 5.76 -17.69
CA ALA A 135 4.80 6.71 -17.83
C ALA A 135 4.39 8.16 -17.53
N ASN A 136 3.11 8.51 -17.73
CA ASN A 136 2.58 9.84 -17.48
C ASN A 136 2.11 9.99 -16.03
N ASN A 137 1.67 8.89 -15.40
CA ASN A 137 1.24 8.81 -14.01
C ASN A 137 2.02 7.68 -13.30
N PRO A 138 3.31 7.92 -12.95
CA PRO A 138 4.13 6.93 -12.25
C PRO A 138 3.54 6.55 -10.89
N PHE A 139 2.81 7.46 -10.24
CA PHE A 139 1.99 7.17 -9.07
C PHE A 139 0.51 7.39 -9.42
N VAL A 140 -0.33 6.38 -9.21
CA VAL A 140 -1.79 6.49 -9.39
C VAL A 140 -2.54 5.81 -8.25
N ALA A 141 -3.63 6.43 -7.82
CA ALA A 141 -4.51 5.87 -6.80
C ALA A 141 -5.98 6.02 -7.24
N LYS A 142 -6.66 4.90 -7.51
CA LYS A 142 -8.10 4.84 -7.83
C LYS A 142 -8.85 4.32 -6.61
N LEU A 143 -9.29 5.23 -5.75
CA LEU A 143 -9.81 4.93 -4.42
C LEU A 143 -10.79 6.01 -3.93
N ASN A 144 -11.67 5.66 -2.98
CA ASN A 144 -12.71 6.56 -2.47
C ASN A 144 -12.18 7.57 -1.44
N LYS A 145 -11.14 7.22 -0.68
CA LYS A 145 -10.54 8.06 0.36
C LYS A 145 -9.07 7.70 0.54
N ALA A 146 -8.23 8.71 0.72
CA ALA A 146 -6.86 8.55 1.19
C ALA A 146 -6.69 9.33 2.49
N LEU A 147 -6.05 8.72 3.48
CA LEU A 147 -5.67 9.34 4.75
C LEU A 147 -4.15 9.36 4.81
N TRP A 148 -3.60 10.55 4.94
CA TRP A 148 -2.21 10.74 5.36
C TRP A 148 -2.25 11.16 6.82
N THR A 149 -1.51 10.44 7.66
CA THR A 149 -1.41 10.73 9.09
C THR A 149 0.07 10.80 9.46
N ALA A 150 0.40 11.69 10.39
CA ALA A 150 1.72 11.72 10.98
C ALA A 150 1.99 10.41 11.73
N LEU A 151 3.26 10.03 11.81
CA LEU A 151 3.71 9.04 12.76
C LEU A 151 3.73 9.71 14.13
N ASP A 152 2.87 9.26 15.04
CA ASP A 152 2.79 9.84 16.38
C ASP A 152 4.04 9.51 17.21
N THR A 153 4.21 10.26 18.30
CA THR A 153 5.35 10.12 19.20
C THR A 153 5.39 8.78 19.93
N ALA A 154 4.22 8.19 20.24
CA ALA A 154 4.12 6.87 20.86
C ALA A 154 4.61 5.75 19.92
N SER A 155 4.48 5.97 18.61
CA SER A 155 4.92 5.09 17.53
C SER A 155 6.31 5.46 16.99
N GLY A 156 7.04 6.35 17.68
CA GLY A 156 8.43 6.72 17.34
C GLY A 156 8.58 7.83 16.30
N GLY A 157 7.52 8.57 15.96
CA GLY A 157 7.58 9.74 15.09
C GLY A 157 7.65 11.07 15.83
N ASP A 158 7.59 12.18 15.08
CA ASP A 158 7.57 13.55 15.61
C ASP A 158 6.16 14.15 15.69
N GLY A 159 5.14 13.43 15.22
CA GLY A 159 3.75 13.89 15.19
C GLY A 159 3.44 14.92 14.10
N ASP A 160 4.41 15.29 13.26
CA ASP A 160 4.20 16.22 12.17
C ASP A 160 3.95 15.48 10.85
N LEU A 161 3.06 16.02 10.02
CA LEU A 161 2.86 15.55 8.65
C LEU A 161 3.12 16.71 7.69
N ARG A 162 4.02 16.49 6.72
CA ARG A 162 4.36 17.47 5.68
C ARG A 162 4.31 16.81 4.32
N LEU A 163 3.75 17.52 3.34
CA LEU A 163 3.84 17.18 1.92
C LEU A 163 4.77 18.21 1.27
N THR A 164 6.02 17.81 1.04
CA THR A 164 7.00 18.65 0.35
C THR A 164 6.95 18.33 -1.14
N LEU A 165 6.63 19.36 -1.93
CA LEU A 165 6.61 19.32 -3.38
C LEU A 165 7.70 20.25 -3.90
N ASN A 166 8.37 19.90 -5.00
CA ASN A 166 9.45 20.70 -5.57
C ASN A 166 9.31 20.78 -7.10
N LYS A 167 9.59 21.96 -7.66
CA LYS A 167 9.77 22.19 -9.09
C LYS A 167 11.22 22.61 -9.39
N GLU A 168 11.67 22.44 -10.62
CA GLU A 168 13.06 22.69 -11.01
C GLU A 168 13.39 24.19 -11.03
N GLY A 169 12.47 25.02 -11.55
CA GLY A 169 12.62 26.47 -11.55
C GLY A 169 11.31 27.24 -11.58
N PRO A 170 11.39 28.59 -11.63
CA PRO A 170 10.22 29.45 -11.53
C PRO A 170 9.23 29.27 -12.67
N ALA A 171 9.71 29.01 -13.89
CA ALA A 171 8.86 28.83 -15.07
C ALA A 171 8.07 27.50 -15.08
N ASP A 172 8.39 26.57 -14.19
CA ASP A 172 7.72 25.27 -14.09
C ASP A 172 6.45 25.34 -13.24
N VAL A 173 5.69 24.24 -13.25
CA VAL A 173 4.42 24.10 -12.54
C VAL A 173 4.56 23.15 -11.37
N LEU A 174 4.19 23.62 -10.18
CA LEU A 174 3.95 22.80 -8.99
C LEU A 174 2.55 23.14 -8.50
N SER A 175 1.62 22.19 -8.61
CA SER A 175 0.22 22.49 -8.32
C SER A 175 -0.58 21.30 -7.81
N LEU A 176 -1.73 21.63 -7.21
CA LEU A 176 -2.84 20.72 -6.97
C LEU A 176 -3.91 21.00 -8.02
N LEU A 177 -4.15 20.04 -8.90
CA LEU A 177 -5.15 20.14 -9.97
C LEU A 177 -6.44 19.42 -9.57
N PHE A 178 -7.53 20.18 -9.52
CA PHE A 178 -8.88 19.68 -9.26
C PHE A 178 -9.62 19.45 -10.58
N GLN A 179 -10.17 18.25 -10.78
CA GLN A 179 -10.78 17.84 -12.05
C GLN A 179 -12.19 17.29 -11.89
N SER A 180 -12.97 17.36 -12.98
CA SER A 180 -14.23 16.62 -13.16
C SER A 180 -14.26 16.04 -14.57
N GLY A 181 -14.53 14.73 -14.69
CA GLY A 181 -14.52 14.04 -15.98
C GLY A 181 -13.20 14.19 -16.74
N TYR A 182 -12.07 14.16 -16.03
CA TYR A 182 -10.71 14.41 -16.56
C TYR A 182 -10.44 15.82 -17.13
N GLY A 183 -11.36 16.76 -16.97
CA GLY A 183 -11.15 18.18 -17.29
C GLY A 183 -10.76 18.99 -16.06
N GLY A 184 -9.73 19.83 -16.17
CA GLY A 184 -9.32 20.77 -15.12
C GLY A 184 -10.43 21.77 -14.77
N ARG A 185 -10.59 22.06 -13.46
CA ARG A 185 -11.59 23.02 -12.95
C ARG A 185 -10.96 24.09 -12.07
N ALA A 186 -10.00 23.69 -11.23
CA ALA A 186 -9.22 24.61 -10.44
C ALA A 186 -7.79 24.08 -10.32
N GLU A 187 -6.83 24.97 -10.21
CA GLU A 187 -5.42 24.65 -10.05
C GLU A 187 -4.81 25.63 -9.03
N LEU A 188 -4.27 25.10 -7.93
CA LEU A 188 -3.66 25.88 -6.86
C LEU A 188 -2.17 25.54 -6.78
N GLY A 189 -1.28 26.53 -6.85
CA GLY A 189 0.15 26.29 -6.67
C GLY A 189 1.07 27.37 -7.22
N LEU A 190 2.33 26.99 -7.47
CA LEU A 190 3.38 27.79 -8.09
C LEU A 190 3.38 27.50 -9.60
N ILE A 191 2.57 28.26 -10.35
CA ILE A 191 2.15 27.89 -11.72
C ILE A 191 2.84 28.82 -12.72
N GLY A 192 4.03 28.42 -13.20
CA GLY A 192 4.82 29.24 -14.12
C GLY A 192 5.43 30.50 -13.48
N ASP A 193 5.34 30.61 -12.15
CA ASP A 193 5.99 31.60 -11.30
C ASP A 193 6.21 30.98 -9.89
N ASP A 194 7.01 31.61 -9.03
CA ASP A 194 7.17 31.29 -7.62
C ASP A 194 6.13 31.97 -6.70
N ASP A 195 5.27 32.82 -7.26
CA ASP A 195 4.10 33.34 -6.56
C ASP A 195 2.99 32.28 -6.45
N LEU A 196 2.32 32.23 -5.29
CA LEU A 196 1.20 31.31 -5.08
C LEU A 196 -0.02 31.83 -5.84
N SER A 197 -0.60 31.01 -6.71
CA SER A 197 -1.78 31.38 -7.49
C SER A 197 -2.88 30.32 -7.44
N LEU A 198 -4.12 30.78 -7.56
CA LEU A 198 -5.28 29.95 -7.83
C LEU A 198 -5.84 30.31 -9.21
N LYS A 199 -5.92 29.34 -10.11
CA LYS A 199 -6.54 29.47 -11.43
C LYS A 199 -7.78 28.60 -11.51
N VAL A 200 -8.79 29.05 -12.24
CA VAL A 200 -10.05 28.32 -12.48
C VAL A 200 -10.37 28.23 -13.96
N SER A 201 -11.06 27.15 -14.34
CA SER A 201 -11.49 26.89 -15.72
C SER A 201 -12.87 26.23 -15.76
N THR A 202 -13.65 26.55 -16.78
CA THR A 202 -14.95 25.91 -17.04
C THR A 202 -14.80 24.52 -17.63
N ASP A 203 -13.76 24.30 -18.44
CA ASP A 203 -13.59 23.10 -19.26
C ASP A 203 -12.19 22.47 -19.17
N GLY A 204 -11.21 23.20 -18.62
CA GLY A 204 -9.80 22.80 -18.54
C GLY A 204 -8.95 23.35 -19.69
N GLY A 205 -9.56 24.06 -20.65
CA GLY A 205 -8.86 24.71 -21.76
C GLY A 205 -8.52 26.16 -21.46
N ALA A 206 -9.54 27.00 -21.21
CA ALA A 206 -9.33 28.41 -20.91
C ALA A 206 -9.22 28.64 -19.40
N TRP A 207 -8.11 29.21 -18.94
CA TRP A 207 -7.81 29.43 -17.52
C TRP A 207 -7.89 30.90 -17.14
N ARG A 208 -8.41 31.18 -15.93
CA ARG A 208 -8.52 32.52 -15.35
C ARG A 208 -7.85 32.51 -13.98
N THR A 209 -6.94 33.44 -13.74
CA THR A 209 -6.40 33.65 -12.39
C THR A 209 -7.48 34.24 -11.50
N ALA A 210 -7.77 33.58 -10.39
CA ALA A 210 -8.70 34.06 -9.37
C ALA A 210 -7.96 34.99 -8.40
N PHE A 211 -6.88 34.50 -7.80
CA PHE A 211 -5.97 35.31 -7.00
C PHE A 211 -4.52 34.88 -7.17
N GLU A 212 -3.63 35.77 -6.75
CA GLU A 212 -2.18 35.58 -6.69
C GLU A 212 -1.65 36.19 -5.38
N VAL A 213 -0.57 35.65 -4.84
CA VAL A 213 0.10 36.14 -3.63
C VAL A 213 1.54 36.47 -3.98
N ASP A 214 1.88 37.77 -3.93
CA ASP A 214 3.23 38.25 -4.14
C ASP A 214 4.15 37.69 -3.04
N ARG A 215 5.13 36.88 -3.41
CA ARG A 215 6.02 36.18 -2.46
C ARG A 215 6.93 37.11 -1.66
N THR A 216 7.13 38.35 -2.11
CA THR A 216 8.04 39.32 -1.46
C THR A 216 7.31 40.10 -0.37
N THR A 217 6.05 40.44 -0.60
CA THR A 217 5.24 41.33 0.24
C THR A 217 4.12 40.62 0.97
N GLY A 218 3.77 39.39 0.57
CA GLY A 218 2.62 38.63 1.08
C GLY A 218 1.27 39.22 0.67
N ARG A 219 1.24 40.17 -0.27
CA ARG A 219 -0.01 40.83 -0.71
C ARG A 219 -0.78 39.93 -1.66
N VAL A 220 -2.08 39.80 -1.40
CA VAL A 220 -3.00 39.05 -2.26
C VAL A 220 -3.61 39.98 -3.30
N TRP A 221 -3.53 39.60 -4.58
CA TRP A 221 -4.17 40.28 -5.70
C TRP A 221 -5.32 39.44 -6.26
N PHE A 222 -6.50 40.03 -6.39
CA PHE A 222 -7.63 39.40 -7.06
C PHE A 222 -7.71 39.88 -8.50
N SER A 223 -7.30 39.03 -9.44
CA SER A 223 -7.12 39.41 -10.85
C SER A 223 -8.41 39.85 -11.54
N GLN A 224 -9.58 39.43 -11.03
CA GLN A 224 -10.90 39.83 -11.51
C GLN A 224 -11.64 40.78 -10.55
N GLY A 225 -10.93 41.30 -9.52
CA GLY A 225 -11.51 42.08 -8.43
C GLY A 225 -12.10 41.22 -7.30
N ALA A 226 -12.32 41.84 -6.14
CA ALA A 226 -12.88 41.19 -4.94
C ALA A 226 -14.37 41.53 -4.73
N GLY A 227 -15.06 41.98 -5.78
CA GLY A 227 -16.41 42.55 -5.66
C GLY A 227 -17.50 41.48 -5.52
N ARG A 228 -18.29 41.57 -4.44
CA ARG A 228 -19.63 40.97 -4.37
C ARG A 228 -20.63 41.96 -4.97
N ARG A 229 -21.41 41.54 -5.97
CA ARG A 229 -22.49 42.33 -6.58
C ARG A 229 -23.81 41.58 -6.49
N GLU A 230 -24.84 42.25 -6.00
CA GLU A 230 -26.22 41.76 -5.92
C GLU A 230 -27.14 42.82 -6.54
N THR A 231 -28.16 42.38 -7.28
CA THR A 231 -29.10 43.27 -7.98
C THR A 231 -30.50 43.02 -7.47
N THR A 232 -31.16 44.07 -6.97
CA THR A 232 -32.58 44.05 -6.62
C THR A 232 -33.35 44.90 -7.63
N ILE A 233 -34.36 44.31 -8.29
CA ILE A 233 -35.21 45.00 -9.26
C ILE A 233 -36.48 45.48 -8.55
N PHE A 234 -36.79 46.77 -8.68
CA PHE A 234 -38.05 47.36 -8.22
C PHE A 234 -39.02 47.45 -9.39
N SER A 235 -40.12 46.69 -9.33
CA SER A 235 -41.24 46.78 -10.30
C SER A 235 -42.37 47.71 -9.83
N SER A 236 -42.21 48.30 -8.66
CA SER A 236 -43.09 49.27 -8.01
C SER A 236 -42.27 50.00 -6.93
N ASP A 237 -42.81 51.07 -6.35
CA ASP A 237 -42.19 51.77 -5.22
C ASP A 237 -41.89 50.78 -4.06
N GLY A 238 -40.71 50.91 -3.46
CA GLY A 238 -40.26 50.06 -2.36
C GLY A 238 -38.99 50.59 -1.70
N SER A 239 -38.67 50.05 -0.51
CA SER A 239 -37.43 50.36 0.20
C SER A 239 -36.39 49.27 -0.01
N TRP A 240 -35.12 49.68 -0.04
CA TRP A 240 -33.98 48.78 -0.09
C TRP A 240 -32.99 49.16 1.01
N THR A 241 -32.48 48.16 1.74
CA THR A 241 -31.44 48.36 2.74
C THR A 241 -30.15 47.76 2.23
N PRO A 242 -29.05 48.53 2.13
CA PRO A 242 -27.75 47.98 1.78
C PRO A 242 -27.37 46.88 2.76
N PRO A 243 -27.01 45.68 2.29
CA PRO A 243 -26.56 44.63 3.19
C PRO A 243 -25.22 45.01 3.81
N ASP A 244 -24.89 44.45 4.99
CA ASP A 244 -23.74 44.85 5.81
C ASP A 244 -22.38 44.77 5.09
N TRP A 245 -22.29 43.95 4.04
CA TRP A 245 -21.11 43.77 3.21
C TRP A 245 -20.99 44.78 2.05
N ALA A 246 -22.05 45.53 1.73
CA ALA A 246 -22.04 46.48 0.64
C ALA A 246 -21.11 47.67 0.97
N ARG A 247 -20.26 48.03 0.00
CA ARG A 247 -19.34 49.17 0.08
C ARG A 247 -19.61 50.24 -0.97
N SER A 248 -20.32 49.88 -2.03
CA SER A 248 -20.78 50.77 -3.10
C SER A 248 -22.15 50.32 -3.60
N VAL A 249 -23.01 51.27 -3.94
CA VAL A 249 -24.35 51.02 -4.51
C VAL A 249 -24.44 51.76 -5.85
N GLU A 250 -24.89 51.07 -6.90
CA GLU A 250 -25.20 51.65 -8.20
C GLU A 250 -26.71 51.59 -8.41
N VAL A 251 -27.35 52.75 -8.62
CA VAL A 251 -28.79 52.85 -8.89
C VAL A 251 -28.98 53.21 -10.36
N VAL A 252 -29.64 52.34 -11.12
CA VAL A 252 -29.96 52.56 -12.52
C VAL A 252 -31.47 52.71 -12.66
N ALA A 253 -31.91 53.91 -13.04
CA ALA A 253 -33.30 54.15 -13.43
C ALA A 253 -33.48 53.70 -14.89
N VAL A 254 -34.38 52.75 -15.10
CA VAL A 254 -34.76 52.29 -16.45
C VAL A 254 -36.09 52.96 -16.79
N ALA A 255 -36.10 53.73 -17.88
CA ALA A 255 -37.29 54.45 -18.36
C ALA A 255 -38.18 53.56 -19.23
#